data_AF-A0A821A1E7-F1
#
_entry.id   AF-A0A821A1E7-F1
#
_cell.length_a   1.000
_cell.length_b   1.000
_cell.length_c   1.000
_cell.angle_alpha   90.00
_cell.angle_beta   90.00
_cell.angle_gamma   90.00
#
_symmetry.space_group_name_H-M   'P 1'
#
loop_
_entity.id
_entity.type
_entity.pdbx_description
1 polymer ?
#
loop_
_entity_poly.entity_id
_entity_poly.type
_entity_poly.pdbx_seq_one_letter_code
_entity_poly.pdbx_strand_id
1 'polypeptide(L)'
;MDEEKEEIENQKAQVLSRFRNLRSRSSSSSSTTSINANSIGDPVPHSPRKLSNPGRPLTILTEEQQETIRFHVHSLLAERIYPTVAKVLIRIRTTNADFPVQSSTTLWRWMRKIGFQYQRTSKVKVPLDTLTFMAARARYFASLDELRSTGTNIFWYDETWANQNEEKRFVWTDGMTGKGRMRDTQNK
;
A
#
# COMPACT_ATOMS: atom_id res chain seq x y z
N MET A 1 -24.37 -45.42 -1.30
CA MET A 1 -23.80 -44.34 -0.46
C MET A 1 -22.27 -44.34 -0.44
N ASP A 2 -21.61 -45.44 -0.79
CA ASP A 2 -20.15 -45.53 -0.70
C ASP A 2 -19.44 -45.02 -1.97
N GLU A 3 -20.03 -45.19 -3.15
CA GLU A 3 -19.47 -44.71 -4.43
C GLU A 3 -19.40 -43.17 -4.51
N GLU A 4 -20.40 -42.47 -3.97
CA GLU A 4 -20.45 -41.00 -3.98
C GLU A 4 -19.41 -40.38 -3.02
N LYS A 5 -19.05 -41.10 -1.94
CA LYS A 5 -17.99 -40.69 -1.01
C LYS A 5 -16.61 -40.86 -1.64
N GLU A 6 -16.40 -41.95 -2.39
CA GLU A 6 -15.15 -42.22 -3.10
C GLU A 6 -14.91 -41.20 -4.23
N GLU A 7 -15.98 -40.77 -4.92
CA GLU A 7 -15.88 -39.74 -5.96
C GLU A 7 -15.53 -38.36 -5.38
N ILE A 8 -16.12 -37.99 -4.24
CA ILE A 8 -15.78 -36.73 -3.53
C ILE A 8 -14.33 -36.78 -3.01
N GLU A 9 -13.86 -37.93 -2.54
CA GLU A 9 -12.49 -38.09 -2.06
C GLU A 9 -11.46 -38.00 -3.20
N ASN A 10 -11.77 -38.58 -4.36
CA ASN A 10 -10.94 -38.44 -5.56
C ASN A 10 -10.90 -37.00 -6.07
N GLN A 11 -12.04 -36.28 -6.06
CA GLN A 11 -12.08 -34.86 -6.43
C GLN A 11 -11.26 -34.01 -5.45
N LYS A 12 -11.34 -34.27 -4.14
CA LYS A 12 -10.50 -33.59 -3.13
C LYS A 12 -9.01 -33.88 -3.33
N ALA A 13 -8.63 -35.13 -3.63
CA ALA A 13 -7.25 -35.50 -3.91
C ALA A 13 -6.70 -34.79 -5.16
N GLN A 14 -7.53 -34.64 -6.21
CA GLN A 14 -7.16 -33.94 -7.44
C GLN A 14 -6.98 -32.43 -7.21
N VAL A 15 -7.82 -31.82 -6.38
CA VAL A 15 -7.69 -30.40 -6.00
C VAL A 15 -6.45 -30.16 -5.13
N LEU A 16 -6.20 -31.04 -4.14
CA LEU A 16 -5.04 -30.94 -3.26
C LEU A 16 -3.70 -31.12 -4.00
N SER A 17 -3.64 -32.00 -5.01
CA SER A 17 -2.44 -32.16 -5.85
C SER A 17 -2.14 -30.91 -6.69
N ARG A 18 -3.18 -30.23 -7.20
CA ARG A 18 -3.03 -28.92 -7.87
C ARG A 18 -2.48 -27.86 -6.93
N PHE A 19 -2.94 -27.80 -5.68
CA PHE A 19 -2.42 -26.83 -4.71
C PHE A 19 -0.98 -27.13 -4.27
N ARG A 20 -0.56 -28.40 -4.21
CA ARG A 20 0.81 -28.79 -3.85
C ARG A 20 1.84 -28.33 -4.88
N ASN A 21 1.48 -28.35 -6.17
CA ASN A 21 2.33 -27.88 -7.27
C ASN A 21 2.45 -26.35 -7.37
N LEU A 22 1.57 -25.58 -6.71
CA LEU A 22 1.72 -24.12 -6.63
C LEU A 22 2.70 -23.69 -5.53
N ARG A 23 2.88 -24.51 -4.47
CA ARG A 23 3.72 -24.18 -3.31
C ARG A 23 5.21 -24.45 -3.51
N SER A 24 5.58 -25.35 -4.44
CA SER A 24 6.98 -25.63 -4.78
C SER A 24 7.66 -24.52 -5.59
N ARG A 25 6.92 -23.48 -6.00
CA ARG A 25 7.43 -22.38 -6.84
C ARG A 25 7.79 -21.10 -6.08
N SER A 26 7.69 -21.10 -4.74
CA SER A 26 7.94 -19.92 -3.90
C SER A 26 8.88 -20.15 -2.71
N SER A 27 9.81 -21.09 -2.80
CA SER A 27 10.87 -21.26 -1.80
C SER A 27 12.23 -21.51 -2.44
N SER A 28 12.77 -20.50 -3.10
CA SER A 28 14.22 -20.33 -3.18
C SER A 28 14.63 -19.34 -2.08
N SER A 29 14.84 -19.89 -0.89
CA SER A 29 15.51 -19.22 0.22
C SER A 29 16.90 -18.76 -0.21
N SER A 30 17.18 -17.47 -0.07
CA SER A 30 18.53 -16.92 -0.20
C SER A 30 19.40 -17.46 0.92
N SER A 31 20.13 -18.55 0.67
CA SER A 31 21.21 -19.00 1.52
C SER A 31 22.43 -18.12 1.25
N THR A 32 22.69 -17.13 2.10
CA THR A 32 23.99 -16.46 2.17
C THR A 32 25.01 -17.47 2.66
N THR A 33 25.69 -18.14 1.73
CA THR A 33 26.87 -18.94 2.03
C THR A 33 28.09 -18.05 1.85
N SER A 34 28.90 -17.99 2.91
CA SER A 34 30.20 -17.33 3.00
C SER A 34 31.10 -17.61 1.79
N ILE A 35 31.68 -16.55 1.24
CA ILE A 35 32.68 -16.61 0.17
C ILE A 35 33.94 -17.30 0.74
N ASN A 36 34.24 -18.51 0.25
CA ASN A 36 35.58 -19.08 0.37
C ASN A 36 36.35 -18.70 -0.90
N ALA A 37 37.31 -17.80 -0.74
CA ALA A 37 38.17 -17.31 -1.82
C ALA A 37 39.23 -18.36 -2.13
N ASN A 38 38.91 -19.36 -2.96
CA ASN A 38 39.86 -20.14 -3.77
C ASN A 38 39.13 -21.20 -4.60
N SER A 39 38.49 -20.78 -5.70
CA SER A 39 38.36 -21.62 -6.89
C SER A 39 38.14 -20.72 -8.10
N ILE A 40 39.09 -20.70 -9.03
CA ILE A 40 38.90 -20.13 -10.36
C ILE A 40 38.01 -21.13 -11.10
N GLY A 41 36.70 -21.03 -10.88
CA GLY A 41 35.68 -21.81 -11.58
C GLY A 41 35.19 -21.00 -12.78
N ASP A 42 35.07 -21.67 -13.92
CA ASP A 42 34.51 -21.10 -15.15
C ASP A 42 33.15 -20.42 -14.90
N PRO A 43 32.85 -19.29 -15.57
CA PRO A 43 31.59 -18.59 -15.36
C PRO A 43 30.40 -19.48 -15.77
N VAL A 44 29.55 -19.81 -14.79
CA VAL A 44 28.30 -20.55 -15.02
C VAL A 44 27.42 -19.75 -15.98
N PRO A 45 26.99 -20.32 -17.13
CA PRO A 45 26.15 -19.61 -18.07
C PRO A 45 24.75 -19.39 -17.44
N HIS A 46 24.49 -18.16 -17.01
CA HIS A 46 23.14 -17.76 -16.64
C HIS A 46 22.31 -17.57 -17.90
N SER A 47 21.20 -18.30 -18.02
CA SER A 47 20.22 -18.05 -19.07
C SER A 47 19.77 -16.58 -19.03
N PRO A 48 19.64 -15.88 -20.16
CA PRO A 48 19.16 -14.51 -20.17
C PRO A 48 17.84 -14.43 -19.41
N ARG A 49 17.76 -13.52 -18.42
CA ARG A 49 16.51 -13.27 -17.69
C ARG A 49 15.43 -12.98 -18.74
N LYS A 50 14.36 -13.77 -18.73
CA LYS A 50 13.19 -13.51 -19.57
C LYS A 50 12.78 -12.05 -19.34
N LEU A 51 12.92 -11.23 -20.38
CA LEU A 51 12.41 -9.86 -20.36
C LEU A 51 10.92 -9.96 -20.01
N SER A 52 10.49 -9.21 -18.99
CA SER A 52 9.07 -9.14 -18.64
C SER A 52 8.31 -8.74 -19.90
N ASN A 53 7.32 -9.56 -20.30
CA ASN A 53 6.45 -9.20 -21.41
C ASN A 53 5.92 -7.78 -21.15
N PRO A 54 6.05 -6.83 -22.09
CA PRO A 54 5.78 -5.40 -21.86
C PRO A 54 4.30 -5.08 -21.57
N GLY A 55 3.45 -6.10 -21.47
CA GLY A 55 2.01 -5.98 -21.24
C GLY A 55 1.29 -5.37 -22.44
N ARG A 56 -0.02 -5.15 -22.31
CA ARG A 56 -0.79 -4.46 -23.33
C ARG A 56 -0.42 -2.96 -23.34
N PRO A 57 -0.21 -2.36 -24.53
CA PRO A 57 0.01 -0.93 -24.63
C PRO A 57 -1.16 -0.19 -24.01
N LEU A 58 -0.88 0.94 -23.37
CA LEU A 58 -1.94 1.79 -22.88
C LEU A 58 -2.64 2.40 -24.09
N THR A 59 -3.98 2.44 -24.09
CA THR A 59 -4.77 3.17 -25.10
C THR A 59 -4.26 4.61 -25.21
N ILE A 60 -4.67 5.38 -26.21
CA ILE A 60 -4.40 6.83 -26.23
C ILE A 60 -5.71 7.53 -25.86
N LEU A 61 -5.73 8.32 -24.78
CA LEU A 61 -6.88 9.13 -24.39
C LEU A 61 -6.82 10.46 -25.13
N THR A 62 -7.97 10.95 -25.55
CA THR A 62 -8.14 12.31 -26.05
C THR A 62 -7.87 13.32 -24.93
N GLU A 63 -7.59 14.57 -25.29
CA GLU A 63 -7.36 15.63 -24.31
C GLU A 63 -8.57 15.84 -23.39
N GLU A 64 -9.79 15.80 -23.95
CA GLU A 64 -11.05 15.88 -23.20
C GLU A 64 -11.18 14.77 -22.14
N GLN A 65 -10.77 13.55 -22.48
CA GLN A 65 -10.79 12.42 -21.56
C GLN A 65 -9.76 12.57 -20.44
N GLN A 66 -8.60 13.16 -20.74
CA GLN A 66 -7.59 13.47 -19.73
C GLN A 66 -8.10 14.55 -18.78
N GLU A 67 -8.77 15.57 -19.30
CA GLU A 67 -9.36 16.65 -18.49
C GLU A 67 -10.50 16.13 -17.59
N THR A 68 -11.31 15.21 -18.11
CA THR A 68 -12.35 14.52 -17.31
C THR A 68 -11.74 13.80 -16.09
N ILE A 69 -10.59 13.13 -16.27
CA ILE A 69 -9.89 12.48 -15.15
C ILE A 69 -9.40 13.54 -14.14
N ARG A 70 -8.80 14.63 -14.60
CA ARG A 70 -8.35 15.73 -13.72
C ARG A 70 -9.50 16.31 -12.92
N PHE A 71 -10.61 16.62 -13.59
CA PHE A 71 -11.81 17.16 -12.97
C PHE A 71 -12.29 16.28 -11.81
N HIS A 72 -12.47 14.98 -12.02
CA HIS A 72 -12.94 14.08 -10.96
C HIS A 72 -11.94 13.89 -9.81
N VAL A 73 -10.63 13.93 -10.10
CA VAL A 73 -9.61 13.90 -9.03
C VAL A 73 -9.69 15.17 -8.19
N HIS A 74 -9.80 16.34 -8.82
CA HIS A 74 -9.89 17.62 -8.13
C HIS A 74 -11.24 17.81 -7.41
N SER A 75 -12.34 17.30 -7.95
CA SER A 75 -13.65 17.35 -7.30
C SER A 75 -13.62 16.57 -5.98
N LEU A 76 -13.02 15.38 -5.97
CA LEU A 76 -12.86 14.59 -4.74
C LEU A 76 -12.01 15.34 -3.69
N LEU A 77 -10.92 15.99 -4.12
CA LEU A 77 -10.10 16.80 -3.24
C LEU A 77 -10.87 18.01 -2.67
N ALA A 78 -11.72 18.65 -3.48
CA ALA A 78 -12.58 19.74 -3.04
C ALA A 78 -13.65 19.27 -2.04
N GLU A 79 -14.18 18.06 -2.22
CA GLU A 79 -15.11 17.39 -1.30
C GLU A 79 -14.42 16.86 -0.01
N ARG A 80 -13.12 17.12 0.18
CA ARG A 80 -12.30 16.56 1.29
C ARG A 80 -12.29 15.03 1.32
N ILE A 81 -12.41 14.40 0.16
CA ILE A 81 -12.30 12.96 0.00
C ILE A 81 -10.95 12.64 -0.65
N TYR A 82 -10.14 11.81 -0.01
CA TYR A 82 -8.89 11.37 -0.64
C TYR A 82 -9.17 10.64 -1.94
N PRO A 83 -8.64 11.13 -3.08
CA PRO A 83 -8.81 10.47 -4.37
C PRO A 83 -8.05 9.15 -4.31
N THR A 84 -8.80 8.05 -4.41
CA THR A 84 -8.22 6.73 -4.69
C THR A 84 -8.63 6.35 -6.10
N VAL A 85 -7.82 5.51 -6.75
CA VAL A 85 -8.13 5.04 -8.11
C VAL A 85 -9.53 4.42 -8.18
N ALA A 86 -9.93 3.65 -7.16
CA ALA A 86 -11.27 3.08 -7.09
C ALA A 86 -12.36 4.15 -7.02
N LYS A 87 -12.20 5.18 -6.18
CA LYS A 87 -13.19 6.27 -6.05
C LYS A 87 -13.29 7.10 -7.32
N VAL A 88 -12.16 7.43 -7.93
CA VAL A 88 -12.11 8.16 -9.20
C VAL A 88 -12.79 7.33 -10.30
N LEU A 89 -12.50 6.02 -10.38
CA LEU A 89 -13.12 5.13 -11.36
C LEU A 89 -14.63 5.03 -11.18
N ILE A 90 -15.11 4.89 -9.94
CA ILE A 90 -16.55 4.88 -9.63
C ILE A 90 -17.18 6.19 -10.09
N ARG A 91 -16.58 7.35 -9.74
CA ARG A 91 -17.12 8.66 -10.10
C ARG A 91 -17.20 8.85 -11.62
N ILE A 92 -16.12 8.52 -12.33
CA ILE A 92 -16.08 8.58 -13.80
C ILE A 92 -17.17 7.70 -14.40
N ARG A 93 -17.32 6.45 -13.95
CA ARG A 93 -18.32 5.52 -14.49
C ARG A 93 -19.76 5.96 -14.22
N THR A 94 -20.01 6.53 -13.04
CA THR A 94 -21.34 7.04 -12.70
C THR A 94 -21.72 8.25 -13.55
N THR A 95 -20.76 9.12 -13.89
CA THR A 95 -21.03 10.29 -14.73
C THR A 95 -21.02 9.95 -16.23
N ASN A 96 -20.11 9.08 -16.66
CA ASN A 96 -19.87 8.73 -18.07
C ASN A 96 -19.70 7.22 -18.21
N ALA A 97 -20.79 6.50 -18.51
CA ALA A 97 -20.79 5.05 -18.64
C ALA A 97 -19.85 4.55 -19.76
N ASP A 98 -19.75 5.32 -20.85
CA ASP A 98 -18.99 4.96 -22.06
C ASP A 98 -17.50 5.34 -21.99
N PHE A 99 -17.00 5.76 -20.82
CA PHE A 99 -15.61 6.16 -20.67
C PHE A 99 -14.66 4.96 -20.95
N PRO A 100 -13.57 5.14 -21.72
CA PRO A 100 -12.71 4.03 -22.18
C PRO A 100 -11.96 3.31 -21.04
N VAL A 101 -11.87 3.91 -19.86
CA VAL A 101 -11.13 3.35 -18.73
C VAL A 101 -12.05 2.47 -17.88
N GLN A 102 -11.88 1.15 -18.02
CA GLN A 102 -12.71 0.15 -17.34
C GLN A 102 -12.00 -0.61 -16.20
N SER A 103 -10.72 -0.34 -15.95
CA SER A 103 -10.00 -1.01 -14.87
C SER A 103 -9.21 -0.04 -14.01
N SER A 104 -9.10 -0.36 -12.73
CA SER A 104 -8.30 0.42 -11.79
C SER A 104 -6.83 0.48 -12.21
N THR A 105 -6.27 -0.60 -12.73
CA THR A 105 -4.88 -0.62 -13.20
C THR A 105 -4.69 0.27 -14.43
N THR A 106 -5.65 0.30 -15.35
CA THR A 106 -5.64 1.21 -16.51
C THR A 106 -5.74 2.66 -16.05
N LEU A 107 -6.66 2.99 -15.15
CA LEU A 107 -6.81 4.35 -14.61
C LEU A 107 -5.54 4.81 -13.88
N TRP A 108 -4.93 3.94 -13.09
CA TRP A 108 -3.68 4.24 -12.39
C TRP A 108 -2.55 4.61 -13.35
N ARG A 109 -2.40 3.85 -14.45
CA ARG A 109 -1.41 4.14 -15.51
C ARG A 109 -1.71 5.49 -16.16
N TRP A 110 -2.97 5.80 -16.39
CA TRP A 110 -3.40 7.08 -16.96
C TRP A 110 -3.14 8.27 -16.07
N MET A 111 -3.52 8.18 -14.80
CA MET A 111 -3.25 9.24 -13.82
C MET A 111 -1.74 9.56 -13.80
N ARG A 112 -0.87 8.55 -13.81
CA ARG A 112 0.58 8.76 -13.91
C ARG A 112 1.01 9.41 -15.22
N LYS A 113 0.42 9.02 -16.36
CA LYS A 113 0.75 9.59 -17.67
C LYS A 113 0.31 11.06 -17.81
N ILE A 114 -0.81 11.43 -17.18
CA ILE A 114 -1.37 12.80 -17.20
C ILE A 114 -0.57 13.77 -16.29
N GLY A 115 0.25 13.23 -15.38
CA GLY A 115 1.11 14.02 -14.49
C GLY A 115 0.81 13.87 -13.00
N PHE A 116 -0.14 13.02 -12.62
CA PHE A 116 -0.38 12.72 -11.20
C PHE A 116 0.69 11.79 -10.63
N GLN A 117 1.07 12.03 -9.39
CA GLN A 117 2.08 11.27 -8.68
C GLN A 117 1.48 10.68 -7.40
N TYR A 118 1.77 9.42 -7.12
CA TYR A 118 1.40 8.80 -5.86
C TYR A 118 2.59 8.89 -4.91
N GLN A 119 2.53 9.82 -3.97
CA GLN A 119 3.66 10.18 -3.12
C GLN A 119 3.37 9.98 -1.64
N ARG A 120 4.44 9.88 -0.85
CA ARG A 120 4.36 9.77 0.59
C ARG A 120 4.04 11.12 1.23
N THR A 121 3.02 11.06 2.06
CA THR A 121 2.72 11.85 3.26
C THR A 121 3.92 12.26 4.09
N SER A 122 4.57 13.40 3.86
CA SER A 122 5.49 13.97 4.85
C SER A 122 4.68 14.42 6.06
N LYS A 123 4.61 13.57 7.09
CA LYS A 123 4.11 13.93 8.40
C LYS A 123 5.24 13.88 9.41
N VAL A 124 5.45 15.03 10.03
CA VAL A 124 6.00 15.28 11.38
C VAL A 124 7.28 14.53 11.73
N LYS A 125 8.33 15.31 12.03
CA LYS A 125 9.53 14.80 12.68
C LYS A 125 9.10 14.21 14.02
N VAL A 126 9.26 12.90 14.20
CA VAL A 126 9.14 12.26 15.52
C VAL A 126 10.24 12.86 16.38
N PRO A 127 9.94 13.59 17.47
CA PRO A 127 10.96 13.97 18.43
C PRO A 127 11.56 12.67 18.96
N LEU A 128 12.85 12.46 18.75
CA LEU A 128 13.56 11.38 19.42
C LEU A 128 13.64 11.75 20.91
N ASP A 129 13.44 10.75 21.78
CA ASP A 129 13.49 10.95 23.23
C ASP A 129 14.82 11.59 23.64
N THR A 130 14.76 12.68 24.40
CA THR A 130 15.93 13.27 25.05
C THR A 130 16.32 12.43 26.26
N LEU A 131 17.59 12.49 26.69
CA LEU A 131 18.07 11.75 27.86
C LEU A 131 17.26 12.05 29.13
N THR A 132 16.76 13.29 29.27
CA THR A 132 15.91 13.70 30.38
C THR A 132 14.54 13.02 30.34
N PHE A 133 13.95 12.85 29.16
CA PHE A 133 12.69 12.11 28.98
C PHE A 133 12.87 10.62 29.29
N MET A 134 13.99 10.02 28.87
CA MET A 134 14.33 8.63 29.23
C MET A 134 14.45 8.44 30.75
N ALA A 135 15.12 9.36 31.44
CA ALA A 135 15.26 9.30 32.90
C ALA A 135 13.92 9.47 33.63
N ALA A 136 13.05 10.37 33.17
CA ALA A 136 11.71 10.54 33.71
C ALA A 136 10.86 9.27 33.54
N ARG A 137 10.96 8.63 32.37
CA ARG A 137 10.27 7.38 32.07
C ARG A 137 10.73 6.22 32.96
N ALA A 138 12.04 6.11 33.20
CA ALA A 138 12.59 5.10 34.10
C ALA A 138 12.06 5.26 35.53
N ARG A 139 12.02 6.49 36.04
CA ARG A 139 11.45 6.79 37.38
C ARG A 139 9.96 6.47 37.45
N TYR A 140 9.22 6.85 36.41
CA TYR A 140 7.79 6.54 36.30
C TYR A 140 7.53 5.04 36.37
N PHE A 141 8.26 4.22 35.61
CA PHE A 141 8.10 2.77 35.67
C PHE A 141 8.46 2.18 37.03
N ALA A 142 9.53 2.67 37.68
CA ALA A 142 9.87 2.23 39.02
C ALA A 142 8.74 2.50 40.04
N SER A 143 8.17 3.72 40.03
CA SER A 143 7.01 4.03 40.89
C SER A 143 5.79 3.18 40.56
N LEU A 144 5.64 2.80 39.29
CA LEU A 144 4.49 2.04 38.84
C LEU A 144 4.58 0.56 39.28
N ASP A 145 5.78 0.00 39.30
CA ASP A 145 6.02 -1.36 39.79
C ASP A 145 5.81 -1.45 41.32
N GLU A 146 6.11 -0.39 42.06
CA GLU A 146 5.76 -0.27 43.48
C GLU A 146 4.23 -0.24 43.70
N LEU A 147 3.51 0.55 42.91
CA LEU A 147 2.04 0.61 42.97
C LEU A 147 1.38 -0.74 42.61
N ARG A 148 1.99 -1.49 41.69
CA ARG A 148 1.54 -2.85 41.34
C ARG A 148 1.83 -3.85 42.46
N SER A 149 3.00 -3.79 43.10
CA SER A 149 3.37 -4.72 44.16
C SER A 149 2.51 -4.57 45.42
N THR A 150 2.03 -3.35 45.68
CA THR A 150 1.08 -3.01 46.75
C THR A 150 -0.37 -3.40 46.46
N GLY A 151 -0.66 -3.94 45.26
CA GLY A 151 -2.02 -4.37 44.89
C GLY A 151 -2.97 -3.23 44.55
N THR A 152 -2.43 -2.04 44.25
CA THR A 152 -3.24 -0.86 43.92
C THR A 152 -3.87 -1.01 42.52
N ASN A 153 -5.18 -0.76 42.42
CA ASN A 153 -5.87 -0.75 41.13
C ASN A 153 -5.51 0.51 40.34
N ILE A 154 -4.98 0.33 39.12
CA ILE A 154 -4.53 1.42 38.26
C ILE A 154 -5.50 1.55 37.07
N PHE A 155 -6.09 2.73 36.91
CA PHE A 155 -6.94 3.07 35.77
C PHE A 155 -6.21 4.05 34.85
N TRP A 156 -6.18 3.72 33.56
CA TRP A 156 -5.58 4.57 32.54
C TRP A 156 -6.65 5.39 31.85
N TYR A 157 -6.43 6.69 31.77
CA TYR A 157 -7.22 7.59 30.95
C TYR A 157 -6.27 8.29 29.98
N ASP A 158 -6.62 8.27 28.70
CA ASP A 158 -5.87 8.98 27.67
C ASP A 158 -6.83 9.74 26.77
N GLU A 159 -6.47 10.98 26.46
CA GLU A 159 -7.19 11.82 25.51
C GLU A 159 -6.50 11.69 24.16
N THR A 160 -7.13 10.99 23.21
CA THR A 160 -6.65 11.03 21.84
C THR A 160 -7.32 12.17 21.09
N TRP A 161 -6.56 13.22 20.80
CA TRP A 161 -7.02 14.29 19.90
C TRP A 161 -7.08 13.77 18.46
N ALA A 162 -8.28 13.62 17.91
CA ALA A 162 -8.46 13.37 16.49
C ALA A 162 -8.12 14.65 15.71
N ASN A 163 -6.88 14.73 15.23
CA ASN A 163 -6.41 15.90 14.49
C ASN A 163 -7.15 16.03 13.16
N GLN A 164 -7.77 17.18 12.92
CA GLN A 164 -8.37 17.52 11.62
C GLN A 164 -7.34 17.47 10.47
N ASN A 165 -6.05 17.63 10.80
CA ASN A 165 -4.93 17.58 9.87
C ASN A 165 -4.35 16.16 9.69
N GLU A 166 -5.03 15.12 10.21
CA GLU A 166 -4.58 13.74 10.04
C GLU A 166 -4.78 13.27 8.59
N GLU A 167 -3.74 13.43 7.77
CA GLU A 167 -3.74 12.90 6.40
C GLU A 167 -3.28 11.43 6.22
N LYS A 168 -3.67 10.82 5.10
CA LYS A 168 -3.18 9.50 4.72
C LYS A 168 -1.67 9.52 4.48
N ARG A 169 -1.01 8.39 4.77
CA ARG A 169 0.44 8.21 4.54
C ARG A 169 0.84 8.34 3.07
N PHE A 170 -0.07 8.06 2.13
CA PHE A 170 0.17 8.20 0.70
C PHE A 170 -1.06 8.79 0.02
N VAL A 171 -0.83 9.78 -0.83
CA VAL A 171 -1.89 10.54 -1.51
C VAL A 171 -1.49 10.76 -2.96
N TRP A 172 -2.50 10.84 -3.83
CA TRP A 172 -2.33 11.28 -5.21
C TRP A 172 -2.18 12.79 -5.25
N THR A 173 -1.05 13.26 -5.75
CA THR A 173 -0.76 14.67 -5.93
C THR A 173 -0.68 15.01 -7.41
N ASP A 174 -1.18 16.19 -7.77
CA ASP A 174 -0.98 16.72 -9.12
C ASP A 174 0.43 17.30 -9.23
N GLY A 175 1.25 16.71 -10.10
CA GLY A 175 2.63 17.13 -10.32
C GLY A 175 2.76 18.49 -11.00
N MET A 176 1.72 18.97 -11.70
CA MET A 176 1.75 20.26 -12.38
C MET A 176 1.39 21.40 -11.43
N THR A 177 0.36 21.21 -10.59
CA THR A 177 -0.13 22.25 -9.68
C THR A 177 0.54 22.20 -8.31
N GLY A 178 1.12 21.06 -7.90
CA GLY A 178 1.65 20.84 -6.54
C GLY A 178 0.57 20.78 -5.44
N LYS A 179 -0.69 21.11 -5.77
CA LYS A 179 -1.86 21.18 -4.87
C LYS A 179 -2.58 19.84 -4.73
N GLY A 180 -1.80 18.78 -4.51
CA GLY A 180 -2.30 17.43 -4.29
C GLY A 180 -2.76 17.12 -2.86
N ARG A 181 -2.58 18.06 -1.94
CA ARG A 181 -3.00 17.91 -0.54
C ARG A 181 -4.47 18.31 -0.43
N MET A 182 -5.18 17.75 0.55
CA MET A 182 -6.45 18.35 0.95
C MET A 182 -6.19 19.83 1.22
N ARG A 183 -6.93 20.73 0.57
CA ARG A 183 -6.73 22.16 0.80
C ARG A 183 -7.07 22.44 2.25
N ASP A 184 -6.09 22.94 3.01
CA ASP A 184 -6.39 23.65 4.24
C ASP A 184 -7.19 24.88 3.82
N THR A 185 -8.51 24.84 3.95
CA THR A 185 -9.36 26.03 3.87
C THR A 185 -9.21 26.81 5.16
N GLN A 186 -7.97 27.12 5.56
CA GLN A 186 -7.71 28.18 6.52
C GLN A 186 -7.81 29.49 5.73
N ASN A 187 -9.04 29.88 5.44
CA ASN A 187 -9.32 31.27 5.16
C ASN A 187 -9.11 32.05 6.47
N LYS A 188 -8.36 33.15 6.33
CA LYS A 188 -8.30 34.26 7.29
C LYS A 188 -9.66 34.67 7.80
#